data_AF-A0A6N1YBF4-F1
#
_entry.id   AF-A0A6N1YBF4-F1
#
_cell.length_a   1.000
_cell.length_b   1.000
_cell.length_c   1.000
_cell.angle_alpha   90.00
_cell.angle_beta   90.00
_cell.angle_gamma   90.00
#
_symmetry.space_group_name_H-M   'P 1'
#
loop_
_entity.id
_entity.type
_entity.pdbx_description
1 polymer ?
#
loop_
_entity_poly.entity_id
_entity_poly.type
_entity_poly.pdbx_seq_one_letter_code
_entity_poly.pdbx_strand_id
1 'polypeptide(L)'
;MSESSDKSLFEQLGGAAAVDAAVDIFYRRVLNDYKINRFFDNTDMDQQAAKQKAFLTMAFGGPANYSGTDMRTAHAKFVKMGLDDSHFDAVIDHLAGTLQELNVPEALIKQVAAIAETTRDDVLGR
;
A
#
# COMPACT_ATOMS: atom_id res chain seq x y z
N MET A 1 -15.02 -12.36 31.53
CA MET A 1 -14.91 -12.22 30.07
C MET A 1 -14.04 -11.02 29.79
N SER A 2 -12.78 -11.21 29.38
CA SER A 2 -11.99 -10.18 28.68
C SER A 2 -10.69 -10.82 28.19
N GLU A 3 -10.74 -11.48 27.04
CA GLU A 3 -9.56 -11.71 26.22
C GLU A 3 -9.70 -10.81 24.99
N SER A 4 -9.46 -9.52 25.17
CA SER A 4 -9.10 -8.64 24.07
C SER A 4 -7.60 -8.79 23.86
N SER A 5 -7.20 -9.93 23.31
CA SER A 5 -5.87 -10.13 22.74
C SER A 5 -5.69 -9.11 21.62
N ASP A 6 -4.64 -8.29 21.68
CA ASP A 6 -4.29 -7.26 20.72
C ASP A 6 -4.15 -7.84 19.31
N LYS A 7 -5.27 -7.88 18.56
CA LYS A 7 -5.26 -8.32 17.16
C LYS A 7 -4.41 -7.36 16.34
N SER A 8 -3.55 -7.88 15.47
CA SER A 8 -2.78 -7.02 14.57
C SER A 8 -3.71 -6.24 13.63
N LEU A 9 -3.24 -5.11 13.07
CA LEU A 9 -4.03 -4.36 12.09
C LEU A 9 -4.44 -5.26 10.91
N PHE A 10 -3.56 -6.18 10.49
CA PHE A 10 -3.84 -7.19 9.49
C PHE A 10 -5.05 -8.06 9.86
N GLU A 11 -5.12 -8.57 11.09
CA GLU A 11 -6.26 -9.36 11.56
C GLU A 11 -7.54 -8.52 11.69
N GLN A 12 -7.41 -7.25 12.12
CA GLN A 12 -8.54 -6.33 12.21
C GLN A 12 -9.12 -5.96 10.82
N LEU A 13 -8.27 -5.93 9.79
CA LEU A 13 -8.67 -5.69 8.40
C LEU A 13 -9.33 -6.92 7.74
N GLY A 14 -9.27 -8.11 8.36
CA GLY A 14 -9.81 -9.35 7.78
C GLY A 14 -8.75 -10.29 7.19
N GLY A 15 -7.47 -10.04 7.46
CA GLY A 15 -6.36 -10.92 7.10
C GLY A 15 -6.08 -10.99 5.60
N ALA A 16 -5.55 -12.14 5.15
CA ALA A 16 -4.98 -12.29 3.82
C ALA A 16 -6.02 -12.03 2.71
N ALA A 17 -7.24 -12.55 2.85
CA ALA A 17 -8.28 -12.37 1.85
C ALA A 17 -8.68 -10.90 1.67
N ALA A 18 -8.69 -10.12 2.75
CA ALA A 18 -8.99 -8.70 2.68
C ALA A 18 -7.83 -7.90 2.04
N VAL A 19 -6.58 -8.25 2.36
CA VAL A 19 -5.40 -7.64 1.71
C VAL A 19 -5.38 -7.97 0.21
N ASP A 20 -5.71 -9.21 -0.16
CA ASP A 20 -5.77 -9.62 -1.58
C ASP A 20 -6.79 -8.79 -2.35
N ALA A 21 -8.02 -8.68 -1.83
CA ALA A 21 -9.07 -7.88 -2.44
C ALA A 21 -8.69 -6.39 -2.51
N ALA A 22 -8.07 -5.86 -1.45
CA ALA A 22 -7.62 -4.47 -1.40
C ALA A 22 -6.59 -4.20 -2.49
N VAL A 23 -5.56 -5.04 -2.65
CA VAL A 23 -4.51 -4.80 -3.64
C VAL A 23 -5.06 -4.81 -5.07
N ASP A 24 -5.99 -5.71 -5.38
CA ASP A 24 -6.60 -5.80 -6.71
C ASP A 24 -7.42 -4.55 -7.05
N ILE A 25 -8.19 -4.01 -6.09
CA ILE A 25 -8.95 -2.76 -6.25
C ILE A 25 -7.99 -1.56 -6.32
N PHE A 26 -6.98 -1.53 -5.46
CA PHE A 26 -5.98 -0.47 -5.39
C PHE A 26 -5.26 -0.28 -6.72
N TYR A 27 -4.74 -1.36 -7.33
CA TYR A 27 -4.05 -1.22 -8.62
C TYR A 27 -5.00 -0.86 -9.75
N ARG A 28 -6.27 -1.30 -9.70
CA ARG A 28 -7.27 -0.81 -10.66
C ARG A 28 -7.42 0.71 -10.57
N ARG A 29 -7.44 1.29 -9.38
CA ARG A 29 -7.53 2.74 -9.17
C ARG A 29 -6.26 3.45 -9.63
N VAL A 30 -5.09 2.94 -9.23
CA VAL A 30 -3.78 3.50 -9.59
C VAL A 30 -3.56 3.54 -11.10
N LEU A 31 -3.87 2.45 -11.81
CA LEU A 31 -3.67 2.36 -13.25
C LEU A 31 -4.64 3.23 -14.06
N ASN A 32 -5.77 3.63 -13.46
CA ASN A 32 -6.74 4.56 -14.06
C ASN A 32 -6.47 6.04 -13.72
N ASP A 33 -5.49 6.34 -12.86
CA ASP A 33 -5.12 7.71 -12.51
C ASP A 33 -3.96 8.21 -13.39
N TYR A 34 -4.25 9.17 -14.26
CA TYR A 34 -3.29 9.77 -15.19
C TYR A 34 -2.08 10.42 -14.52
N LYS A 35 -2.18 10.78 -13.23
CA LYS A 35 -1.06 11.37 -12.49
C LYS A 35 0.05 10.34 -12.26
N ILE A 36 -0.32 9.10 -11.97
CA ILE A 36 0.60 8.07 -11.47
C ILE A 36 0.75 6.86 -12.38
N ASN A 37 -0.20 6.59 -13.28
CA ASN A 37 -0.19 5.38 -14.11
C ASN A 37 1.07 5.24 -14.97
N ARG A 38 1.64 6.35 -15.47
CA ARG A 38 2.87 6.39 -16.27
C ARG A 38 4.09 5.75 -15.59
N PHE A 39 4.13 5.69 -14.25
CA PHE A 39 5.22 5.03 -13.54
C PHE A 39 5.15 3.49 -13.66
N PHE A 40 4.00 2.96 -14.06
CA PHE A 40 3.72 1.53 -14.17
C PHE A 40 3.78 0.99 -15.62
N ASP A 41 4.00 1.82 -16.63
CA ASP A 41 3.96 1.45 -18.07
C ASP A 41 4.82 0.22 -18.45
N ASN A 42 5.94 0.01 -17.72
CA ASN A 42 6.86 -1.10 -17.96
C ASN A 42 6.95 -2.05 -16.75
N THR A 43 5.88 -2.12 -15.95
CA THR A 43 5.83 -2.95 -14.73
C THR A 43 5.01 -4.20 -14.99
N ASP A 44 5.57 -5.36 -14.61
CA ASP A 44 4.79 -6.59 -14.50
C ASP A 44 3.82 -6.44 -13.32
N MET A 45 2.54 -6.22 -13.65
CA MET A 45 1.53 -5.92 -12.64
C MET A 45 1.16 -7.12 -11.77
N ASP A 46 1.34 -8.35 -12.26
CA ASP A 46 1.09 -9.55 -11.45
C ASP A 46 2.17 -9.68 -10.37
N GLN A 47 3.44 -9.52 -10.75
CA GLN A 47 4.54 -9.48 -9.79
C GLN A 47 4.44 -8.30 -8.83
N GLN A 48 4.01 -7.14 -9.33
CA GLN A 48 3.85 -5.93 -8.51
C GLN A 48 2.71 -6.09 -7.49
N ALA A 49 1.58 -6.67 -7.89
CA ALA A 49 0.47 -6.98 -6.99
C ALA A 49 0.91 -7.97 -5.90
N ALA A 50 1.64 -9.03 -6.26
CA ALA A 50 2.17 -9.99 -5.29
C ALA A 50 3.12 -9.34 -4.27
N LYS A 51 4.03 -8.46 -4.73
CA LYS A 51 4.94 -7.71 -3.84
C LYS A 51 4.17 -6.76 -2.92
N GLN A 52 3.14 -6.08 -3.43
CA GLN A 52 2.32 -5.18 -2.63
C GLN A 52 1.52 -5.94 -1.57
N LYS A 53 0.95 -7.11 -1.89
CA LYS A 53 0.25 -7.98 -0.94
C LYS A 53 1.18 -8.39 0.20
N ALA A 54 2.40 -8.83 -0.12
CA ALA A 54 3.40 -9.17 0.87
C ALA A 54 3.82 -7.97 1.73
N PHE A 55 4.02 -6.80 1.11
CA PHE A 55 4.36 -5.57 1.82
C PHE A 55 3.25 -5.14 2.79
N LEU A 56 2.00 -5.05 2.34
CA LEU A 56 0.87 -4.64 3.18
C LEU A 56 0.62 -5.64 4.31
N THR A 57 0.76 -6.94 4.04
CA THR A 57 0.69 -7.97 5.09
C THR A 57 1.74 -7.72 6.17
N MET A 58 2.99 -7.46 5.78
CA MET A 58 4.07 -7.15 6.74
C MET A 58 3.82 -5.85 7.48
N ALA A 59 3.48 -4.78 6.76
CA ALA A 59 3.27 -3.44 7.31
C ALA A 59 2.12 -3.40 8.32
N PHE A 60 1.09 -4.23 8.14
CA PHE A 60 -0.06 -4.30 9.05
C PHE A 60 0.13 -5.33 10.18
N GLY A 61 1.33 -5.90 10.34
CA GLY A 61 1.65 -6.85 11.41
C GLY A 61 1.12 -8.27 11.18
N GLY A 62 0.90 -8.64 9.92
CA GLY A 62 0.61 -10.02 9.51
C GLY A 62 1.88 -10.85 9.27
N PRO A 63 1.75 -12.17 9.09
CA PRO A 63 2.87 -13.06 8.83
C PRO A 63 3.37 -12.87 7.39
N ALA A 64 4.38 -12.03 7.20
CA ALA A 64 4.98 -11.83 5.89
C ALA A 64 6.50 -11.74 5.96
N ASN A 65 7.15 -12.41 5.02
CA ASN A 65 8.54 -12.20 4.68
C ASN A 65 8.59 -11.28 3.46
N TYR A 66 8.69 -9.97 3.69
CA TYR A 66 8.96 -9.04 2.59
C TYR A 66 10.44 -9.14 2.20
N SER A 67 10.72 -9.79 1.06
CA SER A 67 12.07 -9.95 0.50
C SER A 67 12.34 -8.99 -0.67
N GLY A 68 11.51 -7.95 -0.82
CA GLY A 68 11.65 -6.98 -1.90
C GLY A 68 12.88 -6.09 -1.73
N THR A 69 13.25 -5.42 -2.83
CA THR A 69 14.19 -4.30 -2.81
C THR A 69 13.71 -3.25 -1.82
N ASP A 70 14.63 -2.61 -1.10
CA ASP A 70 14.28 -1.52 -0.19
C ASP A 70 13.51 -0.41 -0.94
N MET A 71 12.58 0.24 -0.23
CA MET A 71 11.67 1.24 -0.83
C MET A 71 12.44 2.34 -1.57
N ARG A 72 13.56 2.79 -1.01
CA ARG A 72 14.38 3.85 -1.60
C ARG A 72 14.99 3.42 -2.93
N THR A 73 15.65 2.27 -2.97
CA THR A 73 16.24 1.75 -4.21
C THR A 73 15.18 1.41 -5.24
N ALA A 74 14.04 0.85 -4.84
CA ALA A 74 12.94 0.50 -5.73
C ALA A 74 12.35 1.75 -6.44
N HIS A 75 12.27 2.89 -5.73
CA HIS A 75 11.65 4.11 -6.24
C HIS A 75 12.65 5.13 -6.83
N ALA A 76 13.96 4.96 -6.61
CA ALA A 76 14.99 5.91 -7.04
C ALA A 76 14.93 6.27 -8.54
N LYS A 77 14.59 5.33 -9.43
CA LYS A 77 14.45 5.61 -10.86
C LYS A 77 13.25 6.51 -11.16
N PHE A 78 12.16 6.38 -10.39
CA PHE A 78 10.94 7.15 -10.59
C PHE A 78 11.07 8.57 -10.03
N VAL A 79 11.82 8.76 -8.96
CA VAL A 79 12.22 10.10 -8.48
C VAL A 79 12.95 10.88 -9.59
N LYS A 80 13.85 10.22 -10.32
CA LYS A 80 14.51 10.83 -11.50
C LYS A 80 13.54 11.12 -12.66
N MET A 81 12.37 10.48 -12.68
CA MET A 81 11.30 10.71 -13.65
C MET A 81 10.26 11.74 -13.16
N GLY A 82 10.49 12.37 -12.00
CA GLY A 82 9.61 13.39 -11.44
C GLY A 82 8.54 12.85 -10.48
N LEU A 83 8.76 11.68 -9.86
CA LEU A 83 7.97 11.28 -8.68
C LEU A 83 8.16 12.31 -7.56
N ASP A 84 7.06 12.77 -6.98
CA ASP A 84 7.03 13.81 -5.96
C ASP A 84 5.90 13.57 -4.95
N ASP A 85 5.74 14.49 -3.99
CA ASP A 85 4.73 14.42 -2.94
C ASP A 85 3.31 14.28 -3.50
N SER A 86 2.96 14.93 -4.61
CA SER A 86 1.61 14.88 -5.18
C SER A 86 1.26 13.49 -5.72
N HIS A 87 2.24 12.75 -6.22
CA HIS A 87 2.07 11.38 -6.66
C HIS A 87 1.96 10.42 -5.48
N PHE A 88 2.72 10.66 -4.42
CA PHE A 88 2.62 9.89 -3.19
C PHE A 88 1.25 10.07 -2.53
N ASP A 89 0.78 11.31 -2.44
CA ASP A 89 -0.55 11.64 -1.90
C ASP A 89 -1.65 10.93 -2.69
N ALA A 90 -1.57 10.93 -4.04
CA ALA A 90 -2.50 10.20 -4.88
C ALA A 90 -2.52 8.69 -4.56
N VAL A 91 -1.35 8.08 -4.31
CA VAL A 91 -1.25 6.67 -3.90
C VAL A 91 -1.93 6.44 -2.54
N ILE A 92 -1.73 7.32 -1.56
CA ILE A 92 -2.39 7.25 -0.25
C ILE A 92 -3.91 7.38 -0.40
N ASP A 93 -4.38 8.32 -1.22
CA ASP A 93 -5.81 8.52 -1.49
C ASP A 93 -6.45 7.28 -2.13
N HIS A 94 -5.76 6.63 -3.08
CA HIS A 94 -6.24 5.38 -3.70
C HIS A 94 -6.27 4.22 -2.72
N LEU A 95 -5.31 4.14 -1.79
CA LEU A 95 -5.31 3.15 -0.73
C LEU A 95 -6.47 3.37 0.24
N ALA A 96 -6.69 4.62 0.67
CA ALA A 96 -7.82 4.97 1.53
C ALA A 96 -9.16 4.70 0.85
N GLY A 97 -9.33 5.11 -0.42
CA GLY A 97 -10.55 4.89 -1.20
C GLY A 97 -10.85 3.40 -1.45
N THR A 98 -9.81 2.59 -1.64
CA THR A 98 -9.91 1.12 -1.71
C THR A 98 -10.48 0.55 -0.41
N LEU A 99 -9.93 0.94 0.74
CA LEU A 99 -10.37 0.42 2.03
C LEU A 99 -11.79 0.90 2.38
N GLN A 100 -12.15 2.13 2.00
CA GLN A 100 -13.51 2.64 2.11
C GLN A 100 -14.50 1.79 1.30
N GLU A 101 -14.16 1.43 0.04
CA GLU A 101 -14.98 0.55 -0.80
C GLU A 101 -15.17 -0.84 -0.19
N LEU A 102 -14.17 -1.33 0.53
CA LEU A 102 -14.22 -2.58 1.29
C LEU A 102 -14.92 -2.46 2.64
N ASN A 103 -15.54 -1.30 2.95
CA ASN A 103 -16.23 -1.01 4.21
C ASN A 103 -15.34 -1.14 5.45
N VAL A 104 -14.04 -0.88 5.31
CA VAL A 104 -13.11 -0.84 6.44
C VAL A 104 -13.45 0.37 7.31
N PRO A 105 -13.52 0.23 8.65
CA PRO A 105 -13.76 1.35 9.55
C PRO A 105 -12.75 2.49 9.38
N GLU A 106 -13.22 3.74 9.37
CA GLU A 106 -12.39 4.94 9.16
C GLU A 106 -11.18 5.00 10.10
N ALA A 107 -11.33 4.54 11.35
CA ALA A 107 -10.25 4.47 12.32
C ALA A 107 -9.09 3.58 11.85
N LEU A 108 -9.39 2.44 11.21
CA LEU A 108 -8.37 1.53 10.66
C LEU A 108 -7.75 2.12 9.39
N ILE A 109 -8.55 2.79 8.56
CA ILE A 109 -8.04 3.48 7.36
C ILE A 109 -7.01 4.55 7.74
N LYS A 110 -7.26 5.32 8.80
CA LYS A 110 -6.31 6.31 9.33
C LYS A 110 -5.02 5.66 9.83
N GLN A 111 -5.10 4.48 10.47
CA GLN A 111 -3.91 3.73 10.88
C GLN A 111 -3.12 3.23 9.67
N VAL A 112 -3.79 2.68 8.65
CA VAL A 112 -3.14 2.26 7.41
C VAL A 112 -2.43 3.44 6.72
N ALA A 113 -3.12 4.57 6.57
CA ALA A 113 -2.54 5.77 5.98
C ALA A 113 -1.32 6.26 6.77
N ALA A 114 -1.39 6.27 8.11
CA ALA A 114 -0.28 6.66 8.97
C ALA A 114 0.94 5.73 8.82
N ILE A 115 0.73 4.42 8.66
CA ILE A 115 1.81 3.45 8.41
C ILE A 115 2.41 3.67 7.02
N ALA A 116 1.58 3.85 5.99
CA ALA A 116 2.07 4.11 4.64
C ALA A 116 2.88 5.42 4.58
N GLU A 117 2.44 6.45 5.30
CA GLU A 117 3.09 7.75 5.39
C GLU A 117 4.55 7.65 5.91
N THR A 118 4.87 6.68 6.78
CA THR A 118 6.24 6.51 7.27
C THR A 118 7.23 6.09 6.18
N THR A 119 6.74 5.68 5.01
CA THR A 119 7.57 5.29 3.86
C THR A 119 7.86 6.45 2.91
N ARG A 120 7.25 7.62 3.11
CA ARG A 120 7.32 8.75 2.17
C ARG A 120 8.74 9.14 1.82
N ASP A 121 9.59 9.36 2.82
CA ASP A 121 10.95 9.84 2.58
C ASP A 121 11.80 8.81 1.85
N ASP A 122 11.59 7.52 2.09
CA ASP A 122 12.24 6.47 1.31
C ASP A 122 11.74 6.46 -0.13
N VAL A 123 10.42 6.51 -0.36
CA VAL A 123 9.84 6.53 -1.71
C VAL A 123 10.29 7.76 -2.50
N LEU A 124 10.40 8.92 -1.86
CA LEU A 124 10.82 10.18 -2.49
C LEU A 124 12.34 10.38 -2.47
N GLY A 125 13.09 9.50 -1.81
CA GLY A 125 14.55 9.52 -1.78
C GLY A 125 15.17 10.70 -1.04
N ARG A 126 14.52 11.21 0.02
CA ARG A 126 15.01 12.31 0.86
C ARG A 126 15.33 11.90 2.29
#